data_AF-A0A975T1Q4-F1
#
_entry.id   AF-A0A975T1Q4-F1
#
_cell.length_a   1.000
_cell.length_b   1.000
_cell.length_c   1.000
_cell.angle_alpha   90.00
_cell.angle_beta   90.00
_cell.angle_gamma   90.00
#
_symmetry.space_group_name_H-M   'P 1'
#
loop_
_entity.id
_entity.type
_entity.pdbx_description
1 polymer ?
#
loop_
_entity_poly.entity_id
_entity_poly.type
_entity_poly.pdbx_seq_one_letter_code
_entity_poly.pdbx_strand_id
1 'polypeptide(L)'
;MKILDLLFLTKGEDGQVDAFEATDFEDNPLGRLRTSEAELAMVLSEQDVLDLAETIEPGSSAAVLVWENLWAAPLGSAIRHAGGQLAASGRIPVQAVLAAAEADAQATDQATEKEGV
;
A
#
# COMPACT_ATOMS: atom_id res chain seq x y z
N MET A 1 3.39 9.08 8.75
CA MET A 1 2.40 8.23 8.08
C MET A 1 1.31 7.94 9.10
N LYS A 2 0.05 8.03 8.70
CA LYS A 2 -1.10 7.81 9.58
C LYS A 2 -1.95 6.71 8.95
N ILE A 3 -2.43 5.73 9.71
CA ILE A 3 -3.36 4.72 9.18
C ILE A 3 -4.76 5.37 9.23
N LEU A 4 -5.70 4.94 8.40
CA LEU A 4 -7.06 5.51 8.41
C LEU A 4 -8.10 4.41 8.53
N ASP A 5 -7.83 3.27 7.90
CA ASP A 5 -8.71 2.11 7.88
C ASP A 5 -7.90 0.83 7.69
N LEU A 6 -8.35 -0.27 8.30
CA LEU A 6 -7.76 -1.60 8.16
C LEU A 6 -8.86 -2.66 8.21
N LEU A 7 -9.00 -3.37 7.09
CA LEU A 7 -9.99 -4.42 6.89
C LEU A 7 -9.31 -5.73 6.49
N PHE A 8 -9.82 -6.85 7.01
CA PHE A 8 -9.46 -8.18 6.58
C PHE A 8 -10.63 -8.82 5.84
N LEU A 9 -10.36 -9.38 4.67
CA LEU A 9 -11.33 -10.08 3.85
C LEU A 9 -10.91 -11.54 3.73
N THR A 10 -11.86 -12.46 3.88
CA THR A 10 -11.66 -13.88 3.59
C THR A 10 -12.71 -14.33 2.60
N LYS A 11 -12.30 -15.04 1.55
CA LYS A 11 -13.19 -15.59 0.54
C LYS A 11 -13.18 -17.11 0.62
N GLY A 12 -14.33 -17.69 0.95
CA GLY A 12 -14.54 -19.13 0.93
C GLY A 12 -14.39 -19.72 -0.47
N GLU A 13 -14.24 -21.05 -0.55
CA GLU A 13 -14.21 -21.76 -1.84
C GLU A 13 -15.55 -21.66 -2.59
N ASP A 14 -16.65 -21.48 -1.86
CA ASP A 14 -17.99 -21.24 -2.38
C ASP A 14 -18.20 -19.79 -2.88
N GLY A 15 -17.18 -18.94 -2.72
CA GLY A 15 -17.22 -17.53 -3.09
C GLY A 15 -17.89 -16.63 -2.06
N GLN A 16 -18.33 -17.16 -0.90
CA GLN A 16 -18.80 -16.30 0.19
C GLN A 16 -17.64 -15.46 0.73
N VAL A 17 -17.95 -14.20 1.06
CA VAL A 17 -16.97 -13.23 1.53
C VAL A 17 -17.34 -12.83 2.94
N ASP A 18 -16.39 -13.00 3.85
CA ASP A 18 -16.46 -12.50 5.22
C ASP A 18 -15.48 -11.34 5.38
N ALA A 19 -15.97 -10.24 5.95
CA ALA A 19 -15.18 -9.06 6.25
C ALA A 19 -15.05 -8.90 7.77
N PHE A 20 -13.82 -8.69 8.23
CA PHE A 20 -13.48 -8.50 9.64
C PHE A 20 -12.74 -7.19 9.80
N GLU A 21 -13.22 -6.35 10.70
CA GLU A 21 -12.49 -5.15 11.07
C GLU A 21 -11.38 -5.49 12.06
N ALA A 22 -10.36 -4.63 12.16
CA ALA A 22 -9.35 -4.75 13.21
C ALA A 22 -9.96 -4.70 14.65
N THR A 23 -11.23 -4.33 14.79
CA THR A 23 -12.03 -4.30 16.05
C THR A 23 -12.44 -5.68 16.48
N ASP A 24 -12.67 -6.60 15.54
CA ASP A 24 -13.19 -7.94 15.84
C ASP A 24 -12.13 -8.88 16.41
N PHE A 25 -10.87 -8.40 16.49
CA PHE A 25 -9.69 -9.17 16.88
C PHE A 25 -9.08 -8.71 18.21
N GLU A 26 -9.89 -8.22 19.17
CA GLU A 26 -9.43 -7.62 20.44
C GLU A 26 -8.41 -8.47 21.22
N ASP A 27 -8.51 -9.81 21.14
CA ASP A 27 -7.62 -10.76 21.83
C ASP A 27 -6.44 -11.30 20.97
N ASN A 28 -6.21 -10.76 19.77
CA ASN A 28 -5.19 -11.21 18.82
C ASN A 28 -4.05 -10.17 18.67
N PRO A 29 -2.79 -10.55 18.36
CA PRO A 29 -1.75 -9.59 17.97
C PRO A 29 -2.16 -8.61 16.85
N LEU A 30 -3.13 -8.94 16.00
CA LEU A 30 -3.74 -8.02 15.03
C LEU A 30 -4.51 -6.87 15.70
N GLY A 31 -5.17 -7.14 16.81
CA GLY A 31 -5.78 -6.12 17.67
C GLY A 31 -4.76 -5.11 18.21
N ARG A 32 -3.46 -5.43 18.28
CA ARG A 32 -2.41 -4.47 18.71
C ARG A 32 -2.08 -3.41 17.66
N LEU A 33 -2.47 -3.61 16.39
CA LEU A 33 -2.41 -2.57 15.36
C LEU A 33 -3.35 -1.39 15.69
N ARG A 34 -4.27 -1.56 16.66
CA ARG A 34 -5.14 -0.52 17.24
C ARG A 34 -4.44 0.62 17.96
N THR A 35 -3.13 0.53 18.26
CA THR A 35 -2.48 1.38 19.28
C THR A 35 -2.42 2.88 18.93
N SER A 36 -3.14 3.39 17.93
CA SER A 36 -3.20 4.84 17.70
C SER A 36 -4.54 5.43 17.29
N GLU A 37 -5.59 4.69 16.96
CA GLU A 37 -6.72 5.29 16.22
C GLU A 37 -8.09 4.81 16.71
N ALA A 38 -8.64 5.56 17.67
CA ALA A 38 -9.99 5.44 18.19
C ALA A 38 -11.09 5.96 17.23
N GLU A 39 -10.70 6.36 16.03
CA GLU A 39 -11.59 6.77 14.94
C GLU A 39 -11.01 6.22 13.63
N LEU A 40 -11.09 4.90 13.42
CA LEU A 40 -11.09 4.42 12.04
C LEU A 40 -12.36 5.01 11.44
N ALA A 41 -12.20 6.07 10.65
CA ALA A 41 -13.28 6.52 9.80
C ALA A 41 -13.60 5.33 8.89
N MET A 42 -14.88 4.97 8.70
CA MET A 42 -15.27 4.08 7.61
C MET A 42 -14.96 4.81 6.30
N VAL A 43 -13.69 4.75 5.87
CA VAL A 43 -13.21 5.40 4.65
C VAL A 43 -13.65 4.58 3.45
N LEU A 44 -13.63 3.25 3.60
CA LEU A 44 -14.17 2.33 2.61
C LEU A 44 -15.68 2.23 2.76
N SER A 45 -16.41 2.39 1.66
CA SER A 45 -17.83 2.07 1.60
C SER A 45 -18.05 0.57 1.45
N GLU A 46 -19.27 0.10 1.71
CA GLU A 46 -19.65 -1.30 1.48
C GLU A 46 -19.39 -1.73 0.03
N GLN A 47 -19.62 -0.83 -0.94
CA GLN A 47 -19.33 -1.11 -2.35
C GLN A 47 -17.83 -1.29 -2.61
N ASP A 48 -16.97 -0.49 -1.99
CA ASP A 48 -15.51 -0.63 -2.13
C ASP A 48 -15.05 -2.01 -1.61
N VAL A 49 -15.66 -2.49 -0.52
CA VAL A 49 -15.37 -3.82 0.03
C VAL A 49 -15.78 -4.93 -0.94
N LEU A 50 -16.96 -4.81 -1.55
CA LEU A 50 -17.45 -5.77 -2.54
C LEU A 50 -16.53 -5.80 -3.77
N ASP A 51 -16.17 -4.63 -4.30
CA ASP A 51 -15.28 -4.51 -5.47
C ASP A 51 -13.90 -5.12 -5.18
N LEU A 52 -13.36 -4.89 -3.97
CA LEU A 52 -12.12 -5.52 -3.54
C LEU A 52 -12.24 -7.04 -3.44
N ALA A 53 -13.36 -7.54 -2.93
CA ALA A 53 -13.60 -8.98 -2.78
C ALA A 53 -13.72 -9.73 -4.13
N GLU A 54 -14.11 -9.04 -5.20
CA GLU A 54 -14.07 -9.60 -6.56
C GLU A 54 -12.63 -9.91 -7.01
N THR A 55 -11.64 -9.15 -6.52
CA THR A 55 -10.23 -9.34 -6.87
C THR A 55 -9.54 -10.46 -6.07
N ILE A 56 -10.19 -10.97 -5.03
CA ILE A 56 -9.66 -12.04 -4.17
C ILE A 56 -10.00 -13.41 -4.78
N GLU A 57 -8.99 -14.27 -4.88
CA GLU A 57 -9.17 -15.66 -5.30
C GLU A 57 -9.97 -16.46 -4.24
N PRO A 58 -10.89 -17.36 -4.65
CA PRO A 58 -11.56 -18.25 -3.71
C PRO A 58 -10.58 -19.06 -2.87
N GLY A 59 -10.87 -19.27 -1.59
CA GLY A 59 -9.99 -19.95 -0.63
C GLY A 59 -8.84 -19.10 -0.10
N SER A 60 -8.82 -17.78 -0.39
CA SER A 60 -7.76 -16.86 0.03
C SER A 60 -8.26 -15.77 0.98
N SER A 61 -7.32 -15.09 1.64
CA SER A 61 -7.57 -13.90 2.46
C SER A 61 -6.75 -12.71 1.97
N ALA A 62 -7.27 -11.50 2.20
CA ALA A 62 -6.59 -10.24 1.90
C ALA A 62 -6.67 -9.29 3.08
N ALA A 63 -5.67 -8.43 3.21
CA ALA A 63 -5.69 -7.28 4.11
C ALA A 63 -5.72 -5.99 3.28
N VAL A 64 -6.62 -5.09 3.63
CA VAL A 64 -6.81 -3.80 2.97
C VAL A 64 -6.41 -2.72 3.97
N LEU A 65 -5.42 -1.91 3.62
CA LEU A 65 -4.92 -0.82 4.46
C LEU A 65 -5.14 0.51 3.74
N VAL A 66 -5.81 1.43 4.41
CA VAL A 66 -5.91 2.83 3.98
C VAL A 66 -5.01 3.65 4.89
N TRP A 67 -4.15 4.48 4.31
CA TRP A 67 -3.22 5.32 5.06
C TRP A 67 -2.97 6.66 4.38
N GLU A 68 -2.57 7.64 5.18
CA GLU A 68 -2.19 8.98 4.75
C GLU A 68 -0.66 9.15 4.77
N ASN A 69 -0.12 9.54 3.62
CA ASN A 69 1.29 9.91 3.45
C ASN A 69 1.55 11.35 3.91
N LEU A 70 1.46 11.59 5.22
CA LEU A 70 1.70 12.92 5.82
C LEU A 70 3.05 13.56 5.43
N TRP A 71 4.06 12.74 5.10
CA TRP A 71 5.36 13.23 4.62
C TRP A 71 5.26 13.98 3.28
N ALA A 72 4.32 13.59 2.43
CA ALA A 72 4.17 14.13 1.07
C ALA A 72 3.26 15.36 1.03
N ALA A 73 2.51 15.65 2.11
CA ALA A 73 1.56 16.74 2.15
C ALA A 73 2.20 18.11 1.83
N PRO A 74 3.39 18.48 2.37
CA PRO A 74 4.03 19.74 2.05
C PRO A 74 4.45 19.84 0.57
N LEU A 75 5.03 18.76 0.03
CA LEU A 75 5.44 18.69 -1.37
C LEU A 75 4.24 18.81 -2.32
N GLY A 76 3.18 18.04 -2.08
CA GLY A 76 1.97 18.10 -2.87
C GLY A 76 1.29 19.47 -2.83
N SER A 77 1.32 20.13 -1.66
CA SER A 77 0.86 21.51 -1.53
C SER A 77 1.68 22.47 -2.39
N ALA A 78 3.01 22.42 -2.30
CA ALA A 78 3.91 23.28 -3.07
C ALA A 78 3.72 23.12 -4.58
N ILE A 79 3.62 21.87 -5.07
CA ILE A 79 3.39 21.56 -6.49
C ILE A 79 2.07 22.18 -6.97
N ARG A 80 0.98 22.03 -6.22
CA ARG A 80 -0.33 22.61 -6.58
C ARG A 80 -0.29 24.14 -6.59
N HIS A 81 0.37 24.77 -5.63
CA HIS A 81 0.54 26.23 -5.61
C HIS A 81 1.37 26.74 -6.80
N ALA A 82 2.30 25.93 -7.31
CA ALA A 82 3.06 26.23 -8.53
C ALA A 82 2.26 25.96 -9.83
N GLY A 83 0.97 25.58 -9.74
CA GLY A 83 0.14 25.25 -10.90
C GLY A 83 0.38 23.83 -11.44
N GLY A 84 1.12 22.99 -10.73
CA GLY A 84 1.37 21.60 -11.11
C GLY A 84 0.15 20.71 -10.89
N GLN A 85 0.03 19.67 -11.71
CA GLN A 85 -1.03 18.67 -11.64
C GLN A 85 -0.44 17.26 -11.73
N LEU A 86 -1.14 16.29 -11.14
CA LEU A 86 -0.76 14.88 -11.20
C LEU A 86 -1.00 14.35 -12.62
N ALA A 87 0.08 14.05 -13.34
CA ALA A 87 -0.01 13.51 -14.70
C ALA A 87 -0.22 11.98 -14.72
N ALA A 88 0.38 11.26 -13.76
CA ALA A 88 0.26 9.81 -13.62
C ALA A 88 0.53 9.39 -12.17
N SER A 89 -0.05 8.27 -11.75
CA SER A 89 0.19 7.64 -10.45
C SER A 89 0.28 6.13 -10.62
N GLY A 90 1.16 5.48 -9.85
CA GLY A 90 1.36 4.05 -9.91
C GLY A 90 2.37 3.57 -8.88
N ARG A 91 2.56 2.25 -8.80
CA ARG A 91 3.63 1.64 -8.02
C ARG A 91 4.71 1.13 -8.95
N ILE A 92 5.96 1.20 -8.51
CA ILE A 92 7.08 0.52 -9.17
C ILE A 92 7.25 -0.84 -8.46
N PRO A 93 7.18 -1.97 -9.18
CA PRO A 93 7.44 -3.28 -8.59
C PRO A 93 8.83 -3.34 -7.96
N VAL A 94 8.94 -3.94 -6.76
CA VAL A 94 10.23 -4.05 -6.04
C VAL A 94 11.30 -4.69 -6.91
N GLN A 95 10.95 -5.72 -7.69
CA GLN A 95 11.90 -6.37 -8.60
C GLN A 95 12.44 -5.43 -9.67
N ALA A 96 11.62 -4.47 -10.16
CA ALA A 96 12.10 -3.47 -11.11
C ALA A 96 13.05 -2.46 -10.44
N VAL A 97 12.82 -2.10 -9.17
CA VAL A 97 13.72 -1.24 -8.39
C VAL A 97 15.08 -1.93 -8.16
N LEU A 98 15.05 -3.21 -7.78
CA LEU A 98 16.28 -4.00 -7.56
C LEU A 98 17.09 -4.13 -8.85
N ALA A 99 16.43 -4.50 -9.96
CA ALA A 99 17.07 -4.61 -11.26
C ALA A 99 17.71 -3.27 -11.71
N ALA A 100 17.04 -2.14 -11.47
CA ALA A 100 17.58 -0.83 -11.79
C ALA A 100 18.82 -0.48 -10.94
N ALA A 101 18.80 -0.78 -9.64
CA ALA A 101 19.94 -0.54 -8.75
C ALA A 101 21.15 -1.42 -9.09
N GLU A 102 20.92 -2.71 -9.43
CA GLU A 102 21.98 -3.62 -9.87
C GLU A 102 22.61 -3.18 -11.19
N ALA A 103 21.80 -2.72 -12.15
CA ALA A 103 22.29 -2.19 -13.42
C ALA A 103 23.16 -0.94 -13.22
N ASP A 104 22.78 -0.04 -12.32
CA ASP A 104 23.55 1.17 -11.99
C ASP A 104 24.90 0.85 -11.32
N ALA A 105 24.90 -0.13 -10.41
CA ALA A 105 26.14 -0.63 -9.79
C ALA A 105 27.09 -1.23 -10.82
N GLN A 106 26.58 -2.08 -11.74
CA GLN A 106 27.39 -2.66 -12.81
C GLN A 106 27.92 -1.63 -13.80
N ALA A 107 27.13 -0.60 -14.12
CA ALA A 107 27.55 0.49 -14.98
C ALA A 107 28.68 1.31 -14.33
N THR A 108 28.61 1.51 -13.01
CA THR A 108 29.65 2.18 -12.23
C THR A 108 30.94 1.36 -12.22
N ASP A 109 30.86 0.06 -11.95
CA ASP A 109 32.03 -0.84 -11.93
C ASP A 109 32.76 -0.88 -13.29
N GLN A 110 32.00 -1.00 -14.40
CA GLN A 110 32.55 -0.99 -15.75
C GLN A 110 33.18 0.35 -16.15
N ALA A 111 32.70 1.46 -15.61
CA ALA A 111 33.31 2.78 -15.85
C ALA A 111 34.68 2.88 -15.16
N THR A 112 34.80 2.42 -13.90
CA THR A 112 36.06 2.36 -13.17
C THR A 112 37.10 1.45 -13.82
N GLU A 113 36.68 0.31 -14.38
CA GLU A 113 37.60 -0.63 -15.05
C GLU A 113 38.13 -0.07 -16.39
N LYS A 114 37.35 0.78 -17.08
CA LYS A 114 37.78 1.43 -18.33
C LYS A 114 38.68 2.65 -18.13
N GLU A 115 38.61 3.33 -16.97
CA GLU A 115 39.50 4.45 -16.65
C GLU A 115 40.85 4.00 -16.06
N GLY A 116 40.98 2.74 -15.67
CA GLY A 116 42.21 2.14 -15.10
C GLY A 116 43.16 1.47 -16.10
N VAL A 117 42.91 1.57 -17.41
CA VAL A 117 43.74 0.99 -18.50
C VAL A 117 44.34 2.08 -19.38
#